data_AF-A0A3N4JJD9-F1
#
_entry.id   AF-A0A3N4JJD9-F1
#
_cell.length_a   1.000
_cell.length_b   1.000
_cell.length_c   1.000
_cell.angle_alpha   90.00
_cell.angle_beta   90.00
_cell.angle_gamma   90.00
#
_symmetry.space_group_name_H-M   'P 1'
#
loop_
_entity.id
_entity.type
_entity.pdbx_description
1 polymer ?
#
loop_
_entity_poly.entity_id
_entity_poly.type
_entity_poly.pdbx_seq_one_letter_code
_entity_poly.pdbx_strand_id
1 'polypeptide(L)'
;MVITLVGKETIEKVLRSDLSLFGRKFKAQRYLSLGPDTQCCRCLAFGHHPTQCTITIYCAICTQEHPTHLHSCGRSQCPTRGKVHLHTTIKCNSCNKPHPSTSKEYTTYINT
;
A
#
# COMPACT_ATOMS: atom_id res chain seq x y z
N MET A 1 5.62 -21.91 -0.47
CA MET A 1 5.79 -22.57 0.84
C MET A 1 5.91 -21.48 1.89
N VAL A 2 5.13 -21.56 2.98
CA VAL A 2 5.21 -20.63 4.11
C VAL A 2 5.72 -21.43 5.30
N ILE A 3 6.72 -20.90 6.01
CA ILE A 3 7.28 -21.52 7.21
C ILE A 3 7.18 -20.50 8.34
N THR A 4 6.56 -20.90 9.44
CA THR A 4 6.51 -20.08 10.65
C THR A 4 7.76 -20.35 11.48
N LEU A 5 8.53 -19.30 11.76
CA LEU A 5 9.70 -19.37 12.64
C LEU A 5 9.33 -18.87 14.03
N VAL A 6 9.77 -19.58 15.06
CA VAL A 6 9.58 -19.17 16.47
C VAL A 6 10.91 -18.61 17.00
N GLY A 7 10.87 -17.44 17.62
CA GLY A 7 12.05 -16.73 18.16
C GLY A 7 12.52 -15.56 17.30
N LYS A 8 12.76 -14.39 17.92
CA LYS A 8 13.09 -13.12 17.24
C LYS A 8 14.46 -13.14 16.56
N GLU A 9 15.46 -13.72 17.22
CA GLU A 9 16.85 -13.82 16.73
C GLU A 9 17.00 -14.75 15.52
N THR A 10 16.06 -15.70 15.37
CA THR A 10 16.00 -16.65 14.24
C THR A 10 15.58 -15.96 12.94
N ILE A 11 14.72 -14.94 13.00
CA ILE A 11 14.12 -14.30 11.81
C ILE A 11 15.16 -13.51 11.02
N GLU A 12 15.91 -12.63 11.69
CA GLU A 12 16.91 -11.79 11.02
C GLU A 12 18.03 -12.62 10.40
N LYS A 13 18.46 -13.69 11.08
CA LYS A 13 19.46 -14.60 10.57
C LYS A 13 18.98 -15.32 9.30
N VAL A 14 17.74 -15.79 9.30
CA VAL A 14 17.14 -16.46 8.13
C VAL A 14 16.90 -15.48 6.97
N LEU A 15 16.59 -14.21 7.23
CA LEU A 15 16.44 -13.23 6.14
C LEU A 15 17.76 -12.83 5.47
N ARG A 16 18.88 -12.92 6.19
CA ARG A 16 20.23 -12.60 5.68
C ARG A 16 20.91 -13.77 4.98
N SER A 17 20.41 -15.00 5.16
CA SER A 17 21.03 -16.22 4.66
C SER A 17 20.06 -17.02 3.80
N ASP A 18 20.58 -17.86 2.91
CA ASP A 18 19.72 -18.82 2.21
C ASP A 18 19.28 -19.93 3.18
N LEU A 19 17.99 -20.28 3.15
CA LEU A 19 17.42 -21.39 3.89
C LEU A 19 17.70 -22.70 3.14
N SER A 20 18.40 -23.64 3.78
CA SER A 20 18.63 -24.97 3.21
C SER A 20 17.57 -25.96 3.68
N LEU A 21 16.85 -26.56 2.74
CA LEU A 21 15.85 -27.60 2.99
C LEU A 21 16.02 -28.70 1.94
N PHE A 22 16.06 -29.96 2.39
CA PHE A 22 16.19 -31.13 1.51
C PHE A 22 17.36 -31.01 0.50
N GLY A 23 18.49 -30.44 0.92
CA GLY A 23 19.67 -30.25 0.08
C GLY A 23 19.55 -29.12 -0.96
N ARG A 24 18.47 -28.33 -0.95
CA ARG A 24 18.28 -27.16 -1.82
C ARG A 24 18.28 -25.87 -1.01
N LYS A 25 18.85 -24.81 -1.59
CA LYS A 25 18.88 -23.47 -1.00
C LYS A 25 17.70 -22.63 -1.51
N PHE A 26 17.04 -21.92 -0.61
CA PHE A 26 15.92 -21.04 -0.89
C PHE A 26 16.18 -19.67 -0.28
N LYS A 27 15.91 -18.60 -1.05
CA LYS A 27 15.91 -17.25 -0.48
C LYS A 27 14.70 -17.09 0.43
N ALA A 28 14.93 -16.69 1.67
CA ALA A 28 13.85 -16.36 2.58
C ALA A 28 13.41 -14.91 2.38
N GLN A 29 12.11 -14.67 2.46
CA GLN A 29 11.52 -13.35 2.54
C GLN A 29 10.49 -13.35 3.66
N ARG A 30 10.28 -12.20 4.31
CA ARG A 30 9.20 -12.05 5.28
C ARG A 30 7.87 -12.34 4.58
N TYR A 31 7.06 -13.18 5.20
CA TYR A 31 5.69 -13.37 4.76
C TYR A 31 4.94 -12.05 4.91
N LEU A 32 4.35 -11.59 3.81
CA LEU A 32 3.46 -10.43 3.80
C LEU A 32 2.04 -10.99 3.72
N SER A 33 1.24 -10.74 4.74
CA SER A 33 -0.21 -11.04 4.72
C SER A 33 -0.87 -10.13 3.69
N LEU A 34 -0.88 -10.58 2.44
CA LEU A 34 -1.52 -9.90 1.32
C LEU A 34 -2.82 -10.62 1.01
N GLY A 35 -3.93 -9.95 1.29
CA GLY A 35 -5.24 -10.36 0.81
C GLY A 35 -5.58 -9.64 -0.50
N PRO A 36 -6.62 -10.08 -1.23
CA PRO A 36 -7.21 -9.29 -2.31
C PRO A 36 -7.60 -7.88 -1.83
N ASP A 37 -7.90 -7.71 -0.54
CA ASP A 37 -8.26 -6.43 0.07
C ASP A 37 -7.07 -5.56 0.49
N THR A 38 -5.83 -6.01 0.26
CA THR A 38 -4.65 -5.18 0.54
C THR A 38 -4.50 -4.12 -0.55
N GLN A 39 -4.75 -2.87 -0.18
CA GLN A 39 -4.52 -1.72 -1.06
C GLN A 39 -3.05 -1.31 -1.04
N CYS A 40 -2.48 -1.17 -2.23
CA CYS A 40 -1.14 -0.61 -2.42
C CYS A 40 -1.15 0.89 -2.19
N CYS A 41 -0.36 1.38 -1.22
CA CYS A 41 -0.24 2.82 -0.94
C CYS A 41 0.49 3.62 -2.04
N ARG A 42 1.12 2.96 -3.01
CA ARG A 42 1.80 3.63 -4.14
C ARG A 42 0.84 3.91 -5.29
N CYS A 43 0.15 2.89 -5.79
CA CYS A 43 -0.71 3.03 -6.97
C CYS A 43 -2.21 2.98 -6.66
N LEU A 44 -2.59 2.87 -5.37
CA LEU A 44 -3.97 2.82 -4.88
C LEU A 44 -4.80 1.62 -5.35
N ALA A 45 -4.20 0.69 -6.09
CA ALA A 45 -4.81 -0.55 -6.54
C ALA A 45 -4.70 -1.66 -5.49
N PHE A 46 -5.57 -2.65 -5.60
CA PHE A 46 -5.62 -3.80 -4.70
C PHE A 46 -4.77 -4.97 -5.20
N GLY A 47 -4.51 -5.93 -4.32
CA GLY A 47 -3.94 -7.24 -4.68
C GLY A 47 -2.41 -7.32 -4.75
N HIS A 48 -1.68 -6.28 -4.34
CA HIS A 48 -0.21 -6.36 -4.24
C HIS A 48 0.37 -5.44 -3.16
N HIS A 49 1.59 -5.77 -2.71
CA HIS A 49 2.31 -4.97 -1.72
C HIS A 49 3.04 -3.78 -2.37
N PRO A 50 3.15 -2.61 -1.69
CA PRO A 50 3.91 -1.46 -2.19
C PRO A 50 5.35 -1.74 -2.61
N THR A 51 6.03 -2.70 -1.98
CA THR A 51 7.42 -3.08 -2.33
C THR A 51 7.52 -3.83 -3.66
N GLN A 52 6.43 -4.42 -4.13
CA GLN A 52 6.35 -5.12 -5.42
C GLN A 52 5.69 -4.25 -6.50
N CYS A 53 5.22 -3.06 -6.13
CA CYS A 53 4.57 -2.15 -7.06
C CYS A 53 5.60 -1.56 -8.04
N THR A 54 5.41 -1.84 -9.33
CA THR A 54 6.19 -1.26 -10.43
C THR A 54 5.52 -0.04 -11.05
N ILE A 55 4.29 0.28 -10.62
CA ILE A 55 3.47 1.38 -11.12
C ILE A 55 3.94 2.70 -10.50
N THR A 56 3.70 3.80 -11.22
CA THR A 56 3.88 5.17 -10.77
C THR A 56 3.10 5.49 -9.50
N ILE A 57 3.57 6.48 -8.74
CA ILE A 57 2.95 6.87 -7.47
C ILE A 57 1.76 7.79 -7.75
N TYR A 58 0.62 7.44 -7.18
CA TYR A 58 -0.61 8.22 -7.25
C TYR A 58 -0.93 8.86 -5.91
N CYS A 59 -1.51 10.04 -5.97
CA CYS A 59 -1.94 10.79 -4.81
C CYS A 59 -3.19 10.14 -4.20
N ALA A 60 -3.14 9.78 -2.92
CA ALA A 60 -4.29 9.20 -2.21
C ALA A 60 -5.49 10.17 -2.07
N ILE A 61 -5.29 11.44 -2.39
CA ILE A 61 -6.28 12.51 -2.28
C ILE A 61 -6.99 12.76 -3.62
N CYS A 62 -6.24 13.07 -4.67
CA CYS A 62 -6.79 13.50 -5.97
C CYS A 62 -6.58 12.49 -7.10
N THR A 63 -5.96 11.33 -6.82
CA THR A 63 -5.67 10.26 -7.80
C THR A 63 -4.85 10.71 -9.01
N GLN A 64 -4.07 11.79 -8.89
CA GLN A 64 -3.12 12.25 -9.90
C GLN A 64 -1.73 11.68 -9.64
N GLU A 65 -0.88 11.69 -10.66
CA GLU A 65 0.49 11.17 -10.60
C GLU A 65 1.40 12.12 -9.80
N HIS A 66 1.36 11.99 -8.48
CA HIS A 66 2.33 12.56 -7.57
C HIS A 66 2.20 11.93 -6.17
N PRO A 67 3.26 11.94 -5.36
CA PRO A 67 3.17 11.56 -3.95
C PRO A 67 2.16 12.40 -3.17
N THR A 68 1.44 11.78 -2.24
CA THR A 68 0.44 12.46 -1.39
C THR A 68 1.02 13.67 -0.66
N HIS A 69 2.26 13.59 -0.15
CA HIS A 69 2.90 14.69 0.57
C HIS A 69 3.14 15.95 -0.28
N LEU A 70 3.18 15.83 -1.60
CA LEU A 70 3.28 16.96 -2.55
C LEU A 70 1.92 17.51 -2.96
N HIS A 71 0.81 16.91 -2.51
CA HIS A 71 -0.51 17.41 -2.81
C HIS A 71 -0.68 18.85 -2.29
N SER A 72 -0.96 19.77 -3.21
CA SER A 72 -1.34 21.15 -2.90
C SER A 72 -2.85 21.31 -3.00
N CYS A 73 -3.44 22.01 -2.03
CA CYS A 73 -4.82 22.45 -2.13
C CYS A 73 -5.02 23.32 -3.40
N GLY A 74 -6.07 23.06 -4.18
CA GLY A 74 -6.37 23.82 -5.40
C GLY A 74 -6.77 25.27 -5.17
N ARG A 75 -7.01 25.67 -3.91
CA ARG A 75 -7.28 27.05 -3.53
C ARG A 75 -5.95 27.79 -3.34
N SER A 76 -5.70 28.79 -4.18
CA SER A 76 -4.43 29.55 -4.25
C SER A 76 -3.94 30.12 -2.92
N GLN A 77 -4.83 30.42 -1.98
CA GLN A 77 -4.50 30.98 -0.66
C GLN A 77 -4.41 29.94 0.47
N CYS A 78 -4.56 28.65 0.16
CA CYS A 78 -4.54 27.61 1.19
C CYS A 78 -3.12 27.04 1.34
N PRO A 79 -2.43 27.25 2.48
CA PRO A 79 -1.07 26.76 2.69
C PRO A 79 -1.01 25.23 2.94
N THR A 80 -2.16 24.56 2.94
CA THR A 80 -2.23 23.14 3.30
C THR A 80 -1.63 22.26 2.21
N ARG A 81 -0.67 21.42 2.62
CA ARG A 81 -0.04 20.39 1.79
C ARG A 81 -0.12 19.03 2.43
N GLY A 82 -0.17 17.99 1.61
CA GLY A 82 0.00 16.60 2.06
C GLY A 82 -1.18 15.99 2.82
N LYS A 83 -2.25 16.75 3.07
CA LYS A 83 -3.41 16.32 3.87
C LYS A 83 -4.72 16.84 3.30
N VAL A 84 -5.78 16.11 3.61
CA VAL A 84 -7.15 16.51 3.30
C VAL A 84 -7.51 17.77 4.11
N HIS A 85 -8.10 18.74 3.44
CA HIS A 85 -8.63 19.98 4.02
C HIS A 85 -10.06 20.22 3.50
N LEU A 86 -10.78 21.17 4.10
CA LEU A 86 -12.12 21.61 3.69
C LEU A 86 -12.24 21.97 2.19
N HIS A 87 -11.14 22.31 1.54
CA HIS A 87 -11.10 22.74 0.14
C HIS A 87 -10.55 21.66 -0.80
N THR A 88 -10.26 20.48 -0.27
CA THR A 88 -9.63 19.41 -1.01
C THR A 88 -10.71 18.57 -1.67
N THR A 89 -10.71 18.51 -3.00
CA THR A 89 -11.53 17.55 -3.74
C THR A 89 -10.91 16.17 -3.58
N ILE A 90 -11.56 15.32 -2.78
CA ILE A 90 -11.14 13.93 -2.62
C ILE A 90 -11.79 13.09 -3.71
N LYS A 91 -11.02 12.19 -4.31
CA LYS A 91 -11.52 11.23 -5.29
C LYS A 91 -11.01 9.83 -4.97
N CYS A 92 -11.91 8.85 -4.95
CA CYS A 92 -11.54 7.45 -4.84
C CYS A 92 -11.11 6.92 -6.21
N ASN A 93 -9.95 6.27 -6.29
CA ASN A 93 -9.44 5.65 -7.52
C ASN A 93 -10.34 4.51 -8.01
N SER A 94 -10.95 3.76 -7.08
CA SER A 94 -11.73 2.57 -7.43
C SER A 94 -13.17 2.88 -7.84
N CYS A 95 -13.83 3.87 -7.21
CA CYS A 95 -15.25 4.12 -7.42
C CYS A 95 -15.61 5.57 -7.77
N ASN A 96 -14.62 6.46 -7.95
CA ASN A 96 -14.80 7.88 -8.30
C ASN A 96 -15.69 8.70 -7.35
N LYS A 97 -16.00 8.18 -6.15
CA LYS A 97 -16.79 8.86 -5.11
C LYS A 97 -15.91 9.82 -4.27
N PRO A 98 -16.51 10.81 -3.59
CA PRO A 98 -15.78 11.83 -2.84
C PRO A 98 -15.30 11.33 -1.47
N HIS A 99 -14.48 10.28 -1.47
CA HIS A 99 -13.81 9.75 -0.28
C HIS A 99 -12.38 9.31 -0.64
N PRO A 100 -11.44 9.27 0.32
CA PRO A 100 -10.07 8.87 0.02
C PRO A 100 -10.03 7.41 -0.36
N SER A 101 -9.08 7.05 -1.23
CA SER A 101 -8.97 5.66 -1.72
C SER A 101 -8.71 4.65 -0.59
N THR A 102 -8.16 5.11 0.54
CA THR A 102 -7.85 4.32 1.74
C THR A 102 -8.98 4.26 2.78
N SER A 103 -10.15 4.86 2.52
CA SER A 103 -11.28 4.83 3.45
C SER A 103 -11.86 3.42 3.59
N LYS A 104 -12.23 3.03 4.82
CA LYS A 104 -12.99 1.79 5.10
C LYS A 104 -14.39 1.76 4.46
N GLU A 105 -14.86 2.87 3.90
CA GLU A 105 -16.12 2.93 3.14
C GLU A 105 -16.07 2.07 1.86
N TYR A 106 -14.88 1.66 1.40
CA TYR A 106 -14.72 0.71 0.30
C TYR A 106 -14.87 -0.76 0.71
N THR A 107 -14.70 -1.11 2.00
CA THR A 107 -14.78 -2.52 2.47
C THR A 107 -16.17 -3.16 2.29
N THR A 108 -17.16 -2.42 1.77
CA THR A 108 -18.53 -2.88 1.53
C THR A 108 -18.81 -3.29 0.08
N TYR A 109 -17.87 -3.14 -0.87
CA TYR A 109 -18.13 -3.38 -2.30
C TYR A 109 -17.43 -4.61 -2.92
N ILE A 110 -16.65 -5.37 -2.16
CA ILE A 110 -16.02 -6.63 -2.64
C ILE A 110 -16.83 -7.88 -2.20
N ASN A 111 -17.84 -7.73 -1.33
CA ASN A 111 -18.68 -8.84 -0.83
C ASN A 111 -20.09 -8.87 -1.46
N THR A 112 -20.20 -8.68 -2.79
CA THR A 112 -21.42 -9.01 -3.56
C THR A 112 -21.04 -9.62 -4.89
#